data_AF-A0A388K0D0-F1
#
_entry.id   AF-A0A388K0D0-F1
#
_cell.length_a   1.000
_cell.length_b   1.000
_cell.length_c   1.000
_cell.angle_alpha   90.00
_cell.angle_beta   90.00
_cell.angle_gamma   90.00
#
_symmetry.space_group_name_H-M   'P 1'
#
loop_
_entity.id
_entity.type
_entity.pdbx_description
1 polymer ?
#
loop_
_entity_poly.entity_id
_entity_poly.type
_entity_poly.pdbx_seq_one_letter_code
_entity_poly.pdbx_strand_id
1 'polypeptide(L)' 'MAVEQSKVLLPKSVKPLKYTLVLEPNLQTFRFKGVVTIDFDVVETTKAIKLHAESLEILK' A
#
# COMPACT_ATOMS: atom_id res chain seq x y z
N MET A 1 11.74 29.22 -12.13
CA MET A 1 12.33 27.87 -11.96
C MET A 1 11.16 26.92 -11.77
N ALA A 2 10.81 26.14 -12.79
CA ALA A 2 9.75 25.13 -12.68
C ALA A 2 10.34 23.94 -11.92
N VAL A 3 9.83 23.67 -10.72
CA VAL A 3 10.16 22.45 -10.00
C VAL A 3 9.48 21.32 -10.78
N GLU A 4 10.25 20.58 -11.58
CA GLU A 4 9.77 19.30 -12.12
C GLU A 4 9.46 18.41 -10.92
N GLN A 5 8.17 18.20 -10.66
CA GLN A 5 7.73 17.22 -9.67
C GLN A 5 8.19 15.85 -10.14
N SER A 6 9.24 15.33 -9.52
CA SER A 6 9.75 13.99 -9.76
C SER A 6 8.65 13.01 -9.41
N LYS A 7 8.03 12.41 -10.44
CA LYS A 7 6.92 11.48 -10.27
C LYS A 7 7.45 10.24 -9.54
N VAL A 8 7.10 10.07 -8.27
CA VAL A 8 7.48 8.89 -7.49
C VAL A 8 6.58 7.74 -7.92
N LEU A 9 7.07 6.94 -8.87
CA LEU A 9 6.35 5.79 -9.40
C LEU A 9 6.79 4.52 -8.69
N LEU A 10 5.83 3.62 -8.45
CA LEU A 10 6.13 2.26 -8.00
C LEU A 10 6.80 1.45 -9.12
N PRO A 11 7.65 0.46 -8.78
CA PRO A 11 8.18 -0.50 -9.74
C PRO A 11 7.05 -1.25 -10.46
N LYS A 12 7.26 -1.57 -11.73
CA LYS A 12 6.30 -2.34 -12.54
C LYS A 12 6.38 -3.86 -12.35
N SER A 13 7.26 -4.31 -11.45
CA SER A 13 7.58 -5.72 -11.23
C SER A 13 6.43 -6.52 -10.61
N VAL A 14 5.48 -5.84 -9.94
CA VAL A 14 4.31 -6.45 -9.30
C VAL A 14 3.05 -5.72 -9.75
N LYS A 15 2.02 -6.48 -10.12
CA LYS A 15 0.70 -5.95 -10.49
C LYS A 15 -0.36 -6.46 -9.52
N PRO A 16 -1.06 -5.58 -8.78
CA PRO A 16 -2.16 -6.02 -7.92
C PRO A 16 -3.34 -6.47 -8.78
N LEU A 17 -3.98 -7.56 -8.37
CA LEU A 17 -5.17 -8.13 -8.99
C LEU A 17 -6.42 -7.79 -8.18
N LYS A 18 -6.35 -7.94 -6.85
CA LYS A 18 -7.48 -7.71 -5.95
C LYS A 18 -7.02 -7.20 -4.60
N TYR A 19 -7.80 -6.26 -4.06
CA TYR A 19 -7.66 -5.77 -2.69
C TYR A 19 -8.88 -6.20 -1.89
N THR A 20 -8.63 -6.85 -0.75
CA THR A 20 -9.64 -7.10 0.27
C THR A 20 -9.28 -6.28 1.49
N LEU A 21 -10.16 -5.33 1.81
CA LEU A 21 -9.97 -4.37 2.90
C LEU A 21 -11.02 -4.62 3.98
N VAL A 22 -10.55 -4.92 5.19
CA VAL A 22 -11.40 -5.01 6.39
C VAL A 22 -10.96 -3.89 7.33
N LEU A 23 -11.89 -3.00 7.67
CA LEU A 23 -11.65 -1.87 8.56
C LEU A 23 -12.61 -1.93 9.74
N GLU A 24 -12.05 -1.77 10.93
CA GLU A 24 -12.73 -1.66 12.20
C GLU A 24 -12.45 -0.27 12.80
N PRO A 25 -13.28 0.74 12.47
CA PRO A 25 -13.15 2.07 13.02
C PRO A 25 -13.68 2.13 14.45
N ASN A 26 -12.90 2.72 15.35
CA ASN A 26 -13.31 3.10 16.69
C ASN A 26 -13.66 4.59 16.71
N LEU A 27 -14.96 4.89 16.68
CA LEU A 27 -15.48 6.27 16.62
C LEU A 27 -15.31 7.06 17.92
N GLN A 28 -14.99 6.39 19.04
CA GLN A 28 -14.74 7.07 20.33
C GLN A 28 -13.32 7.62 20.43
N THR A 29 -12.35 6.89 19.88
CA THR A 29 -10.92 7.23 19.92
C THR A 29 -10.39 7.80 18.60
N PHE A 30 -11.25 7.86 17.57
CA PHE A 30 -10.88 8.26 16.20
C PHE A 30 -9.70 7.46 15.64
N ARG A 31 -9.58 6.20 16.02
CA ARG A 31 -8.58 5.26 15.50
C ARG A 31 -9.27 4.16 14.73
N PHE A 32 -8.58 3.59 13.74
CA PHE A 32 -9.05 2.41 13.04
C PHE A 32 -8.01 1.30 13.16
N LYS A 33 -8.49 0.07 13.21
CA LYS A 33 -7.70 -1.12 12.94
C LYS A 33 -8.22 -1.75 11.67
N GLY A 34 -7.39 -2.52 11.01
CA GLY A 34 -7.83 -3.19 9.80
C GLY A 34 -6.80 -4.12 9.24
N VAL A 35 -7.24 -4.95 8.31
CA VAL A 35 -6.43 -5.91 7.58
C VAL A 35 -6.62 -5.65 6.11
N VAL A 36 -5.50 -5.49 5.41
CA VAL A 36 -5.44 -5.43 3.94
C VAL A 36 -4.84 -6.75 3.47
N THR A 37 -5.58 -7.46 2.62
CA THR A 37 -5.07 -8.59 1.84
C THR A 37 -4.96 -8.14 0.39
N ILE A 38 -3.76 -8.28 -0.18
CA ILE A 38 -3.46 -7.88 -1.56
C ILE A 38 -3.12 -9.14 -2.34
N ASP A 39 -3.98 -9.52 -3.26
CA ASP A 39 -3.66 -10.51 -4.28
C ASP A 39 -2.93 -9.80 -5.41
N PHE A 40 -1.73 -10.26 -5.76
CA PHE A 40 -0.92 -9.65 -6.81
C PHE A 40 -0.22 -10.71 -7.65
N ASP A 41 0.16 -10.31 -8.85
CA ASP A 41 0.95 -11.10 -9.79
C ASP A 41 2.36 -10.51 -9.92
N VAL A 42 3.36 -11.39 -9.98
CA VAL A 42 4.78 -11.02 -10.10
C VAL A 42 5.16 -11.11 -11.57
N VAL A 43 5.19 -9.95 -12.23
CA VAL A 43 5.49 -9.85 -13.67
C VAL A 43 6.98 -9.93 -13.93
N GLU A 44 7.81 -9.47 -12.98
CA GLU A 44 9.26 -9.54 -13.06
C GLU A 44 9.82 -10.05 -11.72
N THR A 45 10.83 -10.93 -11.78
CA THR A 45 11.49 -11.46 -10.59
C THR A 45 12.03 -10.33 -9.72
N THR A 46 11.44 -10.17 -8.54
CA THR A 46 11.86 -9.18 -7.54
C THR A 46 12.09 -9.83 -6.19
N LYS A 47 13.03 -9.29 -5.42
CA LYS A 47 13.31 -9.71 -4.03
C LYS A 47 12.51 -8.92 -3.00
N ALA A 48 11.89 -7.82 -3.41
CA ALA A 48 11.17 -6.91 -2.53
C ALA A 48 9.94 -6.33 -3.23
N ILE A 49 8.89 -6.12 -2.45
CA ILE A 49 7.64 -5.51 -2.89
C ILE A 49 7.59 -4.10 -2.30
N LYS A 50 7.43 -3.09 -3.15
CA LYS A 50 7.30 -1.69 -2.72
C LYS A 50 5.82 -1.29 -2.80
N LEU A 51 5.30 -0.71 -1.73
CA LEU A 51 3.92 -0.24 -1.60
C LEU A 51 3.94 1.17 -0.97
N HIS A 52 2.85 1.91 -1.15
CA HIS A 52 2.64 3.16 -0.44
C HIS A 52 2.02 2.89 0.94
N ALA A 53 2.54 3.56 1.97
CA ALA A 53 1.96 3.60 3.29
C ALA A 53 2.22 4.99 3.88
N GLU A 54 1.17 5.65 4.36
CA GLU A 54 1.24 6.98 4.96
C GLU A 54 0.48 6.96 6.27
N SER A 55 1.15 7.34 7.37
CA SER A 55 0.56 7.38 8.71
C SER A 55 -0.09 6.06 9.16
N LEU A 56 0.46 4.92 8.74
CA LEU A 56 0.02 3.57 9.11
C LEU A 56 1.07 2.90 10.01
N GLU A 57 0.60 2.33 11.12
CA GLU A 57 1.39 1.42 11.94
C GLU A 57 1.16 -0.01 11.46
N ILE A 58 2.22 -0.67 10.96
CA ILE A 58 2.12 -2.03 10.42
C ILE A 58 2.35 -3.03 11.55
N LEU A 59 1.27 -3.65 12.00
CA LEU A 59 1.29 -4.72 13.00
C LEU A 59 1.58 -6.08 12.34
N LYS A 60 2.17 -7.00 13.11
CA LYS A 60 2.64 -8.31 12.62
C LYS A 60 1.52 -9.36 12.57
#